data_AF-A0A924XF97-F1
#
_entry.id   AF-A0A924XF97-F1
#
_cell.length_a   1.000
_cell.length_b   1.000
_cell.length_c   1.000
_cell.angle_alpha   90.00
_cell.angle_beta   90.00
_cell.angle_gamma   90.00
#
_symmetry.space_group_name_H-M   'P 1'
#
loop_
_entity.id
_entity.type
_entity.pdbx_description
1 polymer ?
#
loop_
_entity_poly.entity_id
_entity_poly.type
_entity_poly.pdbx_seq_one_letter_code
_entity_poly.pdbx_strand_id
1 'polypeptide(L)' 'MDALPGELDRWLPWVHRFISNAKAWLIGTHHGVSAKHFGRYLAEYTFRFNRRHDPDGLVSRAIAACVHASPKRLAALCG' A
#
# COMPACT_ATOMS: atom_id res chain seq x y z
N MET A 1 -13.14 21.76 2.49
CA MET A 1 -14.18 20.76 2.84
C MET A 1 -13.83 20.38 4.25
N ASP A 2 -14.40 21.13 5.18
CA ASP A 2 -13.86 21.26 6.52
C ASP A 2 -14.67 20.32 7.40
N ALA A 3 -14.02 19.29 7.93
CA ALA A 3 -14.65 18.28 8.77
C ALA A 3 -15.27 18.98 9.99
N LEU A 4 -16.57 18.77 10.21
CA LEU A 4 -17.24 19.30 11.38
C LEU A 4 -16.64 18.64 12.65
N PRO A 5 -16.57 19.35 13.79
CA PRO A 5 -15.82 18.90 14.98
C PRO A 5 -16.14 17.48 15.50
N GLY A 6 -17.31 16.90 15.20
CA GLY A 6 -17.67 15.53 15.59
C GLY A 6 -17.39 14.45 14.53
N GLU A 7 -17.07 14.83 13.29
CA GLU A 7 -16.75 13.88 12.23
C GLU A 7 -15.35 13.27 12.44
N LEU A 8 -14.41 14.08 12.94
CA LEU A 8 -13.05 13.63 13.25
C LEU A 8 -13.05 12.51 14.28
N ASP A 9 -13.81 12.67 15.37
CA ASP A 9 -13.91 11.70 16.47
C ASP A 9 -14.42 10.34 16.01
N ARG A 10 -15.29 10.31 15.00
CA ARG A 10 -15.81 9.07 14.41
C ARG A 10 -14.75 8.30 13.62
N TRP A 11 -13.91 9.01 12.88
CA TRP A 11 -12.92 8.39 11.99
C TRP A 11 -11.60 8.08 12.69
N LEU A 12 -11.26 8.83 13.74
CA LEU A 12 -9.99 8.72 14.46
C LEU A 12 -9.66 7.28 14.91
N PRO A 13 -10.59 6.48 15.46
CA PRO A 13 -10.31 5.09 15.82
C PRO A 13 -9.91 4.21 14.63
N TRP A 14 -10.55 4.43 13.47
CA TRP A 14 -10.24 3.69 12.24
C TRP A 14 -8.88 4.08 11.67
N VAL A 15 -8.55 5.37 11.69
CA VAL A 15 -7.24 5.87 11.26
C VAL A 15 -6.14 5.30 12.14
N HIS A 16 -6.31 5.31 13.47
CA HIS A 16 -5.34 4.70 14.38
C HIS A 16 -5.15 3.20 14.12
N ARG A 17 -6.24 2.47 13.89
CA ARG A 17 -6.16 1.04 13.54
C ARG A 17 -5.43 0.81 12.22
N PHE A 18 -5.71 1.61 11.21
CA PHE A 18 -5.03 1.56 9.92
C PHE A 18 -3.51 1.79 10.08
N ILE A 19 -3.11 2.82 10.84
CA ILE A 19 -1.70 3.13 11.11
C ILE A 19 -1.02 2.00 11.89
N SER A 20 -1.66 1.49 12.94
CA SER A 20 -1.10 0.38 13.73
C SER A 20 -0.92 -0.88 12.90
N ASN A 21 -1.88 -1.20 12.03
CA ASN A 21 -1.77 -2.33 11.11
C ASN A 21 -0.66 -2.13 10.07
N ALA A 22 -0.48 -0.91 9.55
CA ALA A 22 0.60 -0.58 8.63
C ALA A 22 1.98 -0.79 9.27
N LYS A 23 2.15 -0.34 10.51
CA LYS A 23 3.40 -0.54 11.28
C LYS A 23 3.70 -2.02 11.50
N ALA A 24 2.70 -2.79 11.95
CA ALA A 24 2.86 -4.23 12.20
C ALA A 24 3.20 -4.99 10.91
N TRP A 25 2.51 -4.69 9.80
CA TRP A 25 2.79 -5.29 8.49
C TRP A 25 4.22 -4.98 8.01
N LEU A 26 4.65 -3.73 8.17
CA LEU A 26 5.96 -3.28 7.71
C LEU A 26 7.10 -4.02 8.44
N ILE A 27 7.01 -4.10 9.77
CA ILE A 27 7.98 -4.81 10.61
C ILE A 27 7.94 -6.32 10.38
N GLY A 28 6.74 -6.91 10.22
CA GLY A 28 6.59 -8.35 10.05
C GLY A 28 6.95 -8.89 8.67
N THR A 29 6.86 -8.06 7.63
CA THR A 29 7.06 -8.50 6.22
C THR A 29 8.47 -8.22 5.72
N HIS A 30 9.14 -7.17 6.21
CA HIS A 30 10.39 -6.68 5.64
C HIS A 30 11.55 -6.86 6.61
N HIS A 31 12.60 -7.55 6.16
CA HIS A 31 13.88 -7.61 6.86
C HIS A 31 14.66 -6.31 6.63
N GLY A 32 14.31 -5.28 7.38
CA GLY A 32 14.88 -3.94 7.27
C GLY A 32 14.02 -3.00 6.43
N VAL A 33 13.76 -1.81 6.98
CA VAL A 33 12.93 -0.78 6.36
C VAL A 33 13.85 0.39 6.03
N SER A 34 13.98 0.72 4.74
CA SER A 34 14.74 1.89 4.29
C SER A 34 13.82 3.06 3.95
N ALA A 35 14.19 4.26 4.40
CA ALA A 35 13.52 5.49 4.01
C ALA A 35 13.50 5.70 2.48
N LYS A 36 14.53 5.22 1.77
CA LYS A 36 14.62 5.26 0.29
C LYS A 36 13.42 4.60 -0.39
N HIS A 37 12.82 3.60 0.24
CA HIS A 37 11.73 2.82 -0.34
C HIS A 37 10.39 3.01 0.37
N PHE A 38 10.30 3.98 1.29
CA PHE A 38 9.12 4.17 2.13
C PHE A 38 7.82 4.37 1.33
N GLY A 39 7.87 5.16 0.26
CA GLY A 39 6.73 5.35 -0.63
C GLY A 39 6.25 4.05 -1.30
N ARG A 40 7.18 3.13 -1.63
CA ARG A 40 6.84 1.82 -2.21
C ARG A 40 6.19 0.90 -1.17
N TYR A 41 6.69 0.91 0.06
CA TYR A 41 6.08 0.14 1.15
C TYR A 41 4.64 0.59 1.42
N LEU A 42 4.40 1.90 1.49
CA LEU A 42 3.05 2.42 1.69
C LEU A 42 2.12 2.11 0.52
N ALA A 43 2.61 2.24 -0.72
CA ALA A 43 1.84 1.87 -1.90
C ALA A 43 1.42 0.39 -1.89
N GLU A 44 2.34 -0.51 -1.52
CA GLU A 44 2.03 -1.93 -1.36
C GLU A 44 1.03 -2.17 -0.24
N TYR A 45 1.24 -1.57 0.94
CA TYR A 45 0.32 -1.70 2.08
C TYR A 45 -1.11 -1.29 1.69
N THR A 46 -1.28 -0.12 1.08
CA THR A 46 -2.59 0.37 0.64
C THR A 46 -3.20 -0.54 -0.42
N PHE A 47 -2.40 -1.02 -1.38
CA PHE A 47 -2.87 -1.96 -2.39
C PHE A 47 -3.44 -3.25 -1.77
N ARG A 48 -2.70 -3.83 -0.82
CA ARG A 48 -3.09 -5.06 -0.09
C ARG A 48 -4.29 -4.81 0.82
N PHE A 49 -4.27 -3.72 1.60
CA PHE A 49 -5.35 -3.38 2.53
C PHE A 49 -6.70 -3.21 1.82
N ASN A 50 -6.71 -2.51 0.68
CA ASN A 50 -7.94 -2.27 -0.10
C ASN A 50 -8.47 -3.54 -0.78
N ARG A 51 -7.66 -4.59 -0.90
CA ARG A 51 -8.00 -5.85 -1.59
C ARG A 51 -7.94 -7.08 -0.69
N ARG A 52 -7.84 -6.89 0.63
CA ARG A 52 -7.69 -7.97 1.62
C ARG A 52 -8.83 -8.99 1.65
N HIS A 53 -9.96 -8.68 1.01
CA HIS A 53 -11.13 -9.55 0.91
C HIS A 53 -11.28 -10.21 -0.48
N ASP A 54 -10.32 -10.01 -1.38
CA ASP A 54 -10.27 -10.58 -2.74
C ASP A 54 -8.83 -11.06 -3.05
N PRO A 55 -8.35 -12.13 -2.37
CA PRO A 55 -7.00 -12.66 -2.62
C PRO A 55 -6.88 -13.35 -3.98
N ASP A 56 -7.93 -14.02 -4.44
CA ASP A 56 -7.93 -14.79 -5.69
C ASP A 56 -7.77 -13.85 -6.91
N GLY A 57 -8.31 -12.63 -6.83
CA GLY A 57 -8.14 -11.62 -7.87
C GLY A 57 -6.74 -11.03 -8.00
N LEU A 58 -5.81 -11.29 -7.07
CA LEU A 58 -4.48 -10.67 -7.08
C LEU A 58 -3.64 -11.05 -8.31
N VAL A 59 -3.66 -12.34 -8.71
CA VAL A 59 -2.88 -12.82 -9.85
C VAL A 59 -3.37 -12.19 -11.15
N SER A 60 -4.68 -12.20 -11.39
CA SER A 60 -5.27 -11.59 -12.59
C SER A 60 -4.97 -10.10 -12.67
N ARG A 61 -4.98 -9.38 -11.54
CA ARG A 61 -4.61 -7.96 -11.49
C ARG A 61 -3.13 -7.73 -11.77
N ALA A 62 -2.24 -8.58 -11.27
CA ALA A 62 -0.82 -8.50 -11.57
C ALA A 62 -0.56 -8.69 -13.07
N ILE A 63 -1.20 -9.70 -13.68
CA ILE A 63 -1.13 -9.92 -15.13
C ILE A 63 -1.66 -8.70 -15.90
N ALA A 64 -2.83 -8.17 -15.53
CA ALA A 64 -3.37 -6.97 -16.15
C ALA A 64 -2.41 -5.77 -16.04
N ALA A 65 -1.80 -5.57 -14.87
CA ALA A 65 -0.80 -4.51 -14.68
C ALA A 65 0.42 -4.69 -15.58
N CYS A 66 0.91 -5.93 -15.76
CA CYS A 66 1.99 -6.23 -16.69
C CYS A 66 1.62 -5.94 -18.15
N VAL A 67 0.39 -6.28 -18.56
CA VAL A 67 -0.11 -6.03 -19.92
C VAL A 67 -0.21 -4.53 -20.22
N HIS A 68 -0.61 -3.72 -19.22
CA HIS A 68 -0.76 -2.27 -19.38
C HIS A 68 0.52 -1.47 -19.08
N ALA A 69 1.56 -2.08 -18.51
CA ALA A 69 2.80 -1.39 -18.22
C ALA A 69 3.55 -1.02 -19.51
N SER A 70 4.00 0.23 -19.63
CA SER A 70 4.87 0.62 -20.73
C SER A 70 6.21 -0.12 -20.64
N PRO A 71 6.74 -0.65 -21.76
CA PRO A 71 8.01 -1.37 -21.73
C PRO A 71 9.15 -0.46 -21.27
N LYS A 72 9.90 -0.92 -20.27
CA LYS A 72 11.13 -0.24 -19.82
C LYS A 72 12.35 -1.04 -20.27
N ARG A 73 13.33 -0.35 -20.85
CA ARG A 73 14.63 -0.95 -21.18
C ARG A 73 15.32 -1.37 -19.87
N LEU A 74 16.03 -2.50 -19.90
CA LEU A 74 16.74 -3.02 -18.72
C LEU A 74 17.69 -1.98 -18.09
N ALA A 75 18.40 -1.21 -18.93
CA ALA A 75 19.28 -0.13 -18.47
C ALA A 75 18.55 0.96 -17.64
N ALA A 76 17.25 1.17 -17.85
CA ALA A 76 16.46 2.14 -17.09
C ALA A 76 16.00 1.61 -15.72
N LEU A 77 16.19 0.31 -15.44
CA LEU A 77 15.79 -0.35 -14.19
C LEU A 77 16.96 -0.56 -13.22
N CYS A 78 18.21 -0.51 -13.70
CA CYS A 78 19.41 -0.83 -12.93
C CYS A 78 20.11 0.41 -12.33
N GLY A 79 19.40 1.51 -12.13
CA GLY A 79 19.92 2.73 -11.50
C GLY A 79 20.05 2.66 -9.98
#